data_AF-A0A8J8BGF5-F1
#
_entry.id   AF-A0A8J8BGF5-F1
#
_cell.length_a   1.000
_cell.length_b   1.000
_cell.length_c   1.000
_cell.angle_alpha   90.00
_cell.angle_beta   90.00
_cell.angle_gamma   90.00
#
_symmetry.space_group_name_H-M   'P 1'
#
loop_
_entity.id
_entity.type
_entity.pdbx_description
1 polymer ?
#
loop_
_entity_poly.entity_id
_entity_poly.type
_entity_poly.pdbx_seq_one_letter_code
_entity_poly.pdbx_strand_id
1 'polypeptide(L)'
;MKYIIFEDFGGQETPILFPERILHEEMRDQIPYARVLSAGTVVLQGDTFVCSGRAKALDTQARAEDGPIITRHFELDHSSGASS
;
A
#
# COMPACT_ATOMS: atom_id res chain seq x y z
N MET A 1 10.94 0.34 -2.53
CA MET A 1 9.66 0.94 -2.97
C MET A 1 8.95 1.40 -1.73
N LYS A 2 8.10 2.41 -1.86
CA LYS A 2 7.25 2.87 -0.77
C LYS A 2 5.81 2.45 -1.01
N TYR A 3 5.03 2.45 0.06
CA TYR A 3 3.61 2.19 -0.02
C TYR A 3 2.83 3.06 0.95
N ILE A 4 1.55 3.23 0.64
CA ILE A 4 0.51 3.68 1.57
C ILE A 4 -0.68 2.73 1.42
N ILE A 5 -1.24 2.27 2.53
CA ILE A 5 -2.56 1.62 2.56
C ILE A 5 -3.58 2.66 2.96
N PHE A 6 -4.56 2.83 2.09
CA PHE A 6 -5.70 3.70 2.27
C PHE A 6 -6.93 2.90 2.68
N GLU A 7 -7.84 3.52 3.42
CA GLU A 7 -9.24 3.08 3.48
C GLU A 7 -10.04 3.90 2.47
N ASP A 8 -10.72 3.21 1.55
CA ASP A 8 -11.63 3.85 0.61
C ASP A 8 -13.03 4.12 1.21
N PHE A 9 -13.95 4.65 0.41
CA PHE A 9 -15.31 4.95 0.87
C PHE A 9 -16.14 3.71 1.24
N GLY A 10 -15.74 2.53 0.78
CA GLY A 10 -16.36 1.25 1.11
C GLY A 10 -15.76 0.59 2.36
N GLY A 11 -14.77 1.22 3.00
CA GLY A 11 -14.03 0.63 4.12
C GLY A 11 -12.98 -0.39 3.66
N GLN A 12 -12.66 -0.45 2.37
CA GLN A 12 -11.69 -1.40 1.83
C GLN A 12 -10.26 -0.86 1.95
N GLU A 13 -9.35 -1.74 2.35
CA GLU A 13 -7.93 -1.44 2.40
C GLU A 13 -7.33 -1.49 0.98
N THR A 14 -6.98 -0.31 0.45
CA THR A 14 -6.44 -0.12 -0.90
C THR A 14 -4.96 0.27 -0.82
N PRO A 15 -4.03 -0.66 -1.11
CA PRO A 15 -2.62 -0.36 -1.17
C PRO A 15 -2.24 0.37 -2.46
N ILE A 16 -1.32 1.33 -2.35
CA ILE A 16 -0.65 1.95 -3.50
C ILE A 16 0.86 1.84 -3.32
N LEU A 17 1.54 1.26 -4.32
CA LEU A 17 3.00 1.18 -4.38
C LEU A 17 3.56 2.29 -5.27
N PHE A 18 4.65 2.91 -4.86
CA PHE A 18 5.27 4.01 -5.62
C PHE A 18 6.80 4.05 -5.46
N PRO A 19 7.50 4.73 -6.39
CA PRO A 19 8.97 4.83 -6.36
C PRO A 19 9.51 5.47 -5.08
N GLU A 20 10.70 5.02 -4.67
CA GLU A 20 11.38 5.49 -3.45
C GLU A 20 11.60 7.00 -3.40
N ARG A 21 11.77 7.64 -4.57
CA ARG A 21 12.03 9.08 -4.71
C ARG A 21 10.84 9.98 -4.36
N ILE A 22 9.62 9.44 -4.30
CA ILE A 22 8.42 10.21 -3.93
C ILE A 22 8.25 10.12 -2.41
N LEU A 23 7.95 11.24 -1.75
CA LEU A 23 7.67 11.26 -0.32
C LEU A 23 6.25 10.74 -0.02
N HIS A 24 6.01 10.23 1.18
CA HIS A 24 4.69 9.67 1.53
C HIS A 24 3.61 10.75 1.54
N GLU A 25 3.92 11.94 2.04
CA GLU A 25 3.07 13.12 2.02
C GLU A 25 2.74 13.60 0.60
N GLU A 26 3.74 13.62 -0.30
CA GLU A 26 3.54 13.99 -1.71
C GLU A 26 2.60 13.00 -2.43
N MET A 27 2.70 11.71 -2.10
CA MET A 27 1.78 10.71 -2.62
C MET A 27 0.38 10.87 -2.00
N ARG A 28 0.30 11.10 -0.68
CA ARG A 28 -0.97 11.30 0.03
C ARG A 28 -1.75 12.50 -0.51
N ASP A 29 -1.07 13.59 -0.86
CA ASP A 29 -1.70 14.80 -1.39
C ASP A 29 -2.38 14.58 -2.75
N GLN A 30 -1.95 13.56 -3.50
CA GLN A 30 -2.57 13.19 -4.77
C GLN A 30 -3.83 12.33 -4.61
N ILE A 31 -4.07 11.74 -3.43
CA ILE A 31 -5.18 10.81 -3.20
C ILE A 31 -6.32 11.52 -2.43
N PRO A 32 -7.47 11.75 -3.08
CA PRO A 32 -8.58 12.46 -2.46
C PRO A 32 -9.33 11.58 -1.44
N TYR A 33 -9.74 12.20 -0.33
CA TYR A 33 -10.70 11.67 0.67
C TYR A 33 -10.41 10.28 1.26
N ALA A 34 -9.19 9.77 1.11
CA ALA A 34 -8.79 8.49 1.65
C ALA A 34 -8.12 8.65 3.03
N ARG A 35 -8.54 7.80 3.98
CA ARG A 35 -7.90 7.71 5.30
C ARG A 35 -6.63 6.88 5.17
N VAL A 36 -5.51 7.37 5.69
CA VAL A 36 -4.27 6.59 5.72
C VAL A 36 -4.34 5.62 6.90
N LEU A 37 -4.17 4.33 6.63
CA LEU A 37 -4.13 3.29 7.67
C LEU A 37 -2.69 2.98 8.08
N SER A 38 -1.81 2.81 7.09
CA SER A 38 -0.40 2.52 7.29
C SER A 38 0.43 2.99 6.09
N ALA A 39 1.73 3.20 6.33
CA ALA A 39 2.66 3.60 5.30
C ALA A 39 4.09 3.23 5.70
N GLY A 40 4.92 2.93 4.70
CA GLY A 40 6.30 2.55 4.92
C GLY A 40 7.03 2.20 3.63
N THR A 41 8.05 1.37 3.78
CA THR A 41 8.79 0.76 2.68
C THR A 41 8.35 -0.68 2.49
N VAL A 42 8.42 -1.15 1.25
CA VAL A 42 8.07 -2.51 0.88
C VAL A 42 9.16 -3.12 0.00
N VAL A 43 9.42 -4.40 0.22
CA VAL A 43 10.28 -5.25 -0.60
C VAL A 43 9.50 -6.51 -0.99
N LEU A 44 9.71 -7.00 -2.21
CA LEU A 44 9.21 -8.30 -2.64
C LEU A 44 10.21 -9.38 -2.22
N GLN A 45 9.76 -10.38 -1.45
CA GLN A 45 10.54 -11.55 -1.05
C GLN A 45 9.80 -12.80 -1.49
N GLY A 46 10.32 -13.47 -2.53
CA GLY A 46 9.57 -14.52 -3.23
C GLY A 46 8.28 -13.94 -3.79
N ASP A 47 7.15 -14.56 -3.42
CA ASP A 47 5.81 -14.13 -3.85
C ASP A 47 5.09 -13.26 -2.82
N THR A 48 5.80 -12.80 -1.77
CA THR A 48 5.21 -12.04 -0.67
C THR A 48 5.84 -10.66 -0.53
N PHE A 49 5.00 -9.67 -0.23
CA PHE A 49 5.49 -8.35 0.15
C PHE A 49 5.82 -8.29 1.63
N VAL A 50 6.98 -7.75 1.97
CA VAL A 50 7.42 -7.51 3.34
C VAL A 50 7.49 -6.00 3.57
N CYS A 51 6.75 -5.52 4.56
CA CYS A 51 6.59 -4.11 4.88
C CYS A 51 7.36 -3.71 6.14
N SER A 52 7.96 -2.53 6.14
CA SER A 52 8.67 -2.00 7.31
C SER A 52 8.80 -0.48 7.29
N GLY A 53 9.12 0.09 8.45
CA GLY A 53 9.42 1.52 8.60
C GLY A 53 8.24 2.37 9.08
N ARG A 54 8.49 3.68 9.20
CA ARG A 54 7.53 4.69 9.66
C ARG A 54 7.50 5.87 8.71
N ALA A 55 6.31 6.31 8.31
CA ALA A 55 6.09 7.54 7.57
C ALA A 55 5.78 8.68 8.56
N LYS A 56 6.82 9.38 9.02
CA LYS A 56 6.67 10.41 10.07
C LYS A 56 5.70 11.53 9.71
N ALA A 57 5.73 12.01 8.46
CA ALA A 57 4.87 13.09 8.00
C ALA A 57 3.37 12.72 8.02
N LEU A 58 3.05 11.42 7.93
CA LEU A 58 1.69 10.90 7.98
C LEU A 58 1.29 10.37 9.36
N ASP A 59 2.21 10.40 10.33
CA ASP A 59 2.08 9.77 11.65
C ASP A 59 1.60 8.30 11.61
N THR A 60 2.08 7.55 10.62
CA THR A 60 1.75 6.12 10.46
C THR A 60 3.00 5.27 10.33
N GLN A 61 2.84 3.97 10.58
CA GLN A 61 3.91 2.98 10.49
C GLN A 61 3.43 1.71 9.80
N ALA A 62 4.38 0.91 9.34
CA ALA A 62 4.10 -0.41 8.81
C ALA A 62 3.49 -1.33 9.88
N ARG A 63 2.47 -2.08 9.49
CA ARG A 63 1.81 -3.10 10.29
C ARG A 63 2.18 -4.50 9.79
N ALA A 64 1.97 -5.51 10.63
CA ALA A 64 2.29 -6.89 10.28
C ALA A 64 1.41 -7.41 9.14
N GLU A 65 0.17 -6.94 9.05
CA GLU A 65 -0.83 -7.32 8.05
C GLU A 65 -0.64 -6.64 6.67
N ASP A 66 0.18 -5.59 6.58
CA ASP A 66 0.29 -4.80 5.34
C ASP A 66 0.84 -5.62 4.17
N GLY A 67 1.83 -6.48 4.42
CA GLY A 67 2.41 -7.37 3.41
C GLY A 67 1.38 -8.32 2.78
N PRO A 68 0.64 -9.10 3.60
CA PRO A 68 -0.48 -9.92 3.13
C PRO A 68 -1.56 -9.13 2.37
N ILE A 69 -1.94 -7.93 2.83
CA ILE A 69 -2.94 -7.08 2.15
C ILE A 69 -2.45 -6.70 0.74
N ILE A 70 -1.20 -6.22 0.63
CA ILE A 70 -0.60 -5.82 -0.65
C ILE A 70 -0.51 -7.02 -1.59
N THR A 71 -0.04 -8.16 -1.08
CA THR A 71 0.08 -9.40 -1.88
C THR A 71 -1.27 -9.80 -2.46
N ARG A 72 -2.31 -9.85 -1.61
CA ARG A 72 -3.66 -10.23 -2.03
C ARG A 72 -4.26 -9.25 -3.05
N HIS A 73 -4.03 -7.95 -2.87
CA HIS A 73 -4.54 -6.93 -3.80
C HIS A 73 -4.01 -7.14 -5.22
N PHE A 74 -2.69 -7.32 -5.36
CA PHE A 74 -2.09 -7.53 -6.67
C PHE A 74 -2.35 -8.93 -7.25
N GLU A 75 -2.58 -9.96 -6.44
CA GLU A 75 -3.04 -11.26 -6.95
C GLU A 75 -4.46 -11.20 -7.54
N LEU A 76 -5.36 -10.46 -6.91
CA LEU A 76 -6.74 -10.30 -7.37
C LEU A 76 -6.80 -9.61 -8.74
N ASP A 77 -5.94 -8.61 -8.99
CA ASP A 77 -5.83 -7.94 -10.28
C ASP A 77 -5.38 -8.86 -11.43
N HIS A 78 -4.64 -9.93 -11.14
CA HIS A 78 -4.25 -10.91 -12.15
C HIS A 78 -5.36 -11.93 -12.47
N SER A 79 -6.32 -12.13 -11.56
CA SER A 79 -7.41 -13.09 -11.72
C SER A 79 -8.61 -12.57 -12.54
N SER A 80 -8.74 -11.25 -12.68
CA SER A 80 -9.79 -10.60 -13.48
C SER A 80 -9.43 -10.47 -14.98
N GLY A 81 -8.20 -10.82 -15.38
CA GLY A 81 -7.77 -10.89 -16.78
C GLY A 81 -7.88 -12.28 -17.43
N ALA A 82 -8.25 -13.32 -16.68
CA ALA A 82 -8.37 -14.69 -17.16
C ALA A 82 -9.85 -15.11 -17.31
N SER A 83 -10.61 -14.35 -18.08
CA SER A 83 -11.85 -14.82 -18.70
C SER A 83 -11.65 -14.77 -20.22
N SER A 84 -10.95 -15.78 -20.73
CA SER A 84 -10.88 -16.10 -22.17
C SER A 84 -12.14 -16.82 -22.63
#